data_AF-A0A1H9TDV3-F1
#
_entry.id   AF-A0A1H9TDV3-F1
#
_cell.length_a   1.000
_cell.length_b   1.000
_cell.length_c   1.000
_cell.angle_alpha   90.00
_cell.angle_beta   90.00
_cell.angle_gamma   90.00
#
_symmetry.space_group_name_H-M   'P 1'
#
loop_
_entity.id
_entity.type
_entity.pdbx_description
1 polymer ?
#
loop_
_entity_poly.entity_id
_entity_poly.type
_entity_poly.pdbx_seq_one_letter_code
_entity_poly.pdbx_strand_id
1 'polypeptide(L)'
;MLTEESGLERKFCAAGGAVTMREGCEIAGYASLFGVRDQGGDTVMPGAYVAALKRLAARGGKVKMLWQHDPAQPIGVWEDVREDAHGLHVRGRLLDDVARAREAAALIAAGAIDGLSIGYRTVRATKDAGGRRSLTELDLWEVSLVTFPMLPEARLNGKAEADEAAALEEMAAALRRAGEVLAGS
;
A
#
# COMPACT_ATOMS: atom_id res chain seq x y z
N MET A 1 -13.40 -1.14 52.70
CA MET A 1 -12.17 -0.50 52.20
C MET A 1 -11.90 -1.06 50.80
N LEU A 2 -12.15 -0.23 49.78
CA LEU A 2 -11.50 -0.18 48.45
C LEU A 2 -11.64 -1.42 47.54
N THR A 3 -12.57 -1.42 46.57
CA THR A 3 -12.38 -1.13 45.10
C THR A 3 -11.58 -2.24 44.38
N GLU A 4 -11.99 -2.86 43.27
CA GLU A 4 -12.66 -2.35 42.06
C GLU A 4 -13.21 -3.54 41.23
N GLU A 5 -14.44 -3.41 40.73
CA GLU A 5 -14.88 -4.10 39.51
C GLU A 5 -14.17 -3.47 38.31
N SER A 6 -13.67 -4.28 37.38
CA SER A 6 -13.59 -3.85 35.98
C SER A 6 -14.33 -4.86 35.11
N GLY A 7 -15.63 -4.61 34.99
CA GLY A 7 -16.45 -5.19 33.94
C GLY A 7 -15.91 -4.76 32.57
N LEU A 8 -15.33 -5.71 31.85
CA LEU A 8 -15.18 -5.62 30.40
C LEU A 8 -16.01 -6.73 29.78
N GLU A 9 -17.26 -6.43 29.42
CA GLU A 9 -18.03 -7.26 28.49
C GLU A 9 -17.30 -7.27 27.13
N ARG A 10 -16.70 -8.41 26.79
CA ARG A 10 -16.18 -8.66 25.45
C ARG A 10 -17.28 -9.33 24.63
N LYS A 11 -18.09 -8.54 23.93
CA LYS A 11 -18.98 -9.07 22.88
C LYS A 11 -18.14 -9.48 21.67
N PHE A 12 -17.80 -10.77 21.61
CA PHE A 12 -17.34 -11.41 20.38
C PHE A 12 -18.56 -11.69 19.49
N CYS A 13 -18.64 -11.04 18.32
CA CYS A 13 -19.45 -11.56 17.22
C CYS A 13 -18.57 -12.52 16.41
N ALA A 14 -18.99 -13.79 16.33
CA ALA A 14 -18.40 -14.77 15.44
C ALA A 14 -18.60 -14.31 13.98
N ALA A 15 -17.52 -14.16 13.23
CA ALA A 15 -17.58 -13.85 11.80
C ALA A 15 -18.01 -15.09 11.01
N GLY A 16 -19.32 -15.33 10.95
CA GLY A 16 -19.96 -16.27 10.04
C GLY A 16 -20.77 -15.49 9.00
N GLY A 17 -20.14 -15.19 7.87
CA GLY A 17 -20.79 -14.54 6.74
C GLY A 17 -19.76 -14.15 5.69
N ALA A 18 -19.89 -14.70 4.48
CA ALA A 18 -19.12 -14.20 3.34
C ALA A 18 -19.52 -12.73 3.12
N VAL A 19 -18.60 -11.82 3.41
CA VAL A 19 -18.76 -10.40 3.10
C VAL A 19 -18.70 -10.27 1.59
N THR A 20 -19.85 -10.11 0.96
CA THR A 20 -19.93 -9.79 -0.47
C THR A 20 -19.37 -8.38 -0.66
N MET A 21 -18.18 -8.30 -1.25
CA MET A 21 -17.52 -7.04 -1.59
C MET A 21 -18.27 -6.41 -2.76
N ARG A 22 -18.74 -5.17 -2.62
CA ARG A 22 -19.20 -4.35 -3.76
C ARG A 22 -17.99 -3.75 -4.49
N GLU A 23 -18.18 -3.42 -5.77
CA GLU A 23 -17.14 -2.83 -6.63
C GLU A 23 -16.71 -1.46 -6.09
N GLY A 24 -15.52 -1.42 -5.48
CA GLY A 24 -14.89 -0.20 -4.98
C GLY A 24 -14.17 0.56 -6.09
N CYS A 25 -13.84 1.83 -5.86
CA CYS A 25 -12.96 2.57 -6.77
C CYS A 25 -11.55 1.98 -6.70
N GLU A 26 -11.09 1.39 -7.80
CA GLU A 26 -9.72 0.89 -7.90
C GLU A 26 -8.71 2.05 -8.00
N ILE A 27 -7.59 1.89 -7.31
CA ILE A 27 -6.46 2.82 -7.31
C ILE A 27 -5.16 2.04 -7.36
N ALA A 28 -4.17 2.58 -8.06
CA ALA A 28 -2.83 2.01 -8.15
C ALA A 28 -1.78 3.11 -8.27
N GLY A 29 -0.54 2.80 -7.92
CA GLY A 29 0.58 3.72 -8.08
C GLY A 29 1.82 3.29 -7.32
N TYR A 30 2.82 4.17 -7.31
CA TYR A 30 4.05 3.97 -6.56
C TYR A 30 4.02 4.74 -5.25
N ALA A 31 4.08 4.03 -4.12
CA ALA A 31 4.07 4.64 -2.79
C ALA A 31 5.47 5.05 -2.30
N SER A 32 6.52 4.55 -2.95
CA SER A 32 7.92 4.89 -2.71
C SER A 32 8.74 4.50 -3.93
N LEU A 33 9.78 5.29 -4.24
CA LEU A 33 10.74 5.01 -5.31
C LEU A 33 12.13 4.75 -4.73
N PHE A 34 12.85 3.82 -5.33
CA PHE A 34 14.20 3.47 -4.89
C PHE A 34 15.24 4.50 -5.32
N GLY A 35 16.23 4.73 -4.46
CA GLY A 35 17.34 5.63 -4.75
C GLY A 35 16.98 7.11 -4.77
N VAL A 36 15.71 7.46 -4.54
CA VAL A 36 15.24 8.85 -4.45
C VAL A 36 15.18 9.27 -2.98
N ARG A 37 15.71 10.45 -2.70
CA ARG A 37 15.70 11.02 -1.35
C ARG A 37 14.40 11.77 -1.09
N ASP A 38 13.70 11.38 -0.03
CA ASP A 38 12.48 12.07 0.40
C ASP A 38 12.78 13.37 1.16
N GLN A 39 11.71 14.13 1.47
CA GLN A 39 11.81 15.36 2.24
C GLN A 39 12.24 15.16 3.70
N GLY A 40 12.06 13.95 4.26
CA GLY A 40 12.59 13.56 5.57
C GLY A 40 14.10 13.26 5.54
N GLY A 41 14.66 13.12 4.35
CA GLY A 41 16.07 12.90 4.08
C GLY A 41 16.49 11.43 3.98
N ASP A 42 15.51 10.52 3.96
CA ASP A 42 15.73 9.10 3.79
C ASP A 42 15.70 8.71 2.31
N THR A 43 16.45 7.66 1.98
CA THR A 43 16.46 7.03 0.66
C THR A 43 16.16 5.55 0.84
N VAL A 44 15.08 5.06 0.22
CA VAL A 44 14.78 3.62 0.27
C VAL A 44 15.63 2.90 -0.76
N MET A 45 16.23 1.78 -0.37
CA MET A 45 17.05 0.95 -1.25
C MET A 45 16.28 -0.28 -1.72
N PRO A 46 16.60 -0.83 -2.92
CA PRO A 46 16.09 -2.12 -3.34
C PRO A 46 16.37 -3.20 -2.29
N GLY A 47 15.39 -4.08 -2.09
CA GLY A 47 15.32 -5.14 -1.10
C GLY A 47 14.72 -4.71 0.24
N ALA A 48 14.48 -3.41 0.46
CA ALA A 48 14.10 -2.90 1.79
C ALA A 48 12.75 -3.43 2.29
N TYR A 49 11.82 -3.80 1.41
CA TYR A 49 10.48 -4.27 1.77
C TYR A 49 10.36 -5.78 1.82
N VAL A 50 11.25 -6.53 1.15
CA VAL A 50 11.15 -7.98 0.94
C VAL A 50 10.92 -8.74 2.25
N ALA A 51 11.70 -8.44 3.28
CA ALA A 51 11.59 -9.12 4.57
C ALA A 51 10.26 -8.77 5.28
N ALA A 52 9.83 -7.50 5.22
CA ALA A 52 8.57 -7.07 5.82
C ALA A 52 7.36 -7.71 5.16
N LEU A 53 7.28 -7.68 3.83
CA LEU A 53 6.17 -8.25 3.08
C LEU A 53 6.08 -9.77 3.31
N LYS A 54 7.21 -10.49 3.34
CA LYS A 54 7.24 -11.91 3.70
C LYS A 54 6.74 -12.18 5.12
N ARG A 55 7.21 -11.42 6.12
CA ARG A 55 6.75 -11.54 7.51
C ARG A 55 5.26 -11.21 7.66
N LEU A 56 4.76 -10.27 6.88
CA LEU A 56 3.36 -9.85 6.89
C LEU A 56 2.46 -10.94 6.29
N ALA A 57 2.83 -11.48 5.14
CA ALA A 57 2.14 -12.59 4.49
C ALA A 57 2.12 -13.86 5.38
N ALA A 58 3.25 -14.22 5.99
CA ALA A 58 3.36 -15.40 6.84
C ALA A 58 2.41 -15.39 8.06
N ARG A 59 2.01 -14.21 8.53
CA ARG A 59 1.05 -14.04 9.64
C ARG A 59 -0.38 -13.72 9.18
N GLY A 60 -0.67 -13.82 7.88
CA GLY A 60 -1.97 -13.43 7.31
C GLY A 60 -2.28 -11.94 7.42
N GLY A 61 -1.28 -11.10 7.66
CA GLY A 61 -1.42 -9.65 7.73
C GLY A 61 -1.48 -9.01 6.35
N LYS A 62 -1.91 -7.75 6.30
CA LYS A 62 -1.91 -6.90 5.11
C LYS A 62 -1.48 -5.49 5.47
N VAL A 63 -0.85 -4.81 4.51
CA VAL A 63 -0.55 -3.38 4.61
C VAL A 63 -1.86 -2.61 4.66
N LYS A 64 -1.98 -1.65 5.56
CA LYS A 64 -3.21 -0.88 5.74
C LYS A 64 -3.30 0.24 4.72
N MET A 65 -4.51 0.49 4.22
CA MET A 65 -4.83 1.65 3.38
C MET A 65 -5.51 2.70 4.25
N LEU A 66 -4.76 3.73 4.62
CA LEU A 66 -5.23 4.77 5.53
C LEU A 66 -5.42 6.10 4.82
N TRP A 67 -6.13 6.99 5.48
CA TRP A 67 -6.22 8.40 5.11
C TRP A 67 -5.25 9.22 5.96
N GLN A 68 -4.34 9.96 5.32
CA GLN A 68 -3.47 10.94 5.99
C GLN A 68 -2.70 10.39 7.20
N HIS A 69 -2.23 9.15 7.13
CA HIS A 69 -1.56 8.43 8.22
C HIS A 69 -2.40 8.21 9.48
N ASP A 70 -3.71 8.47 9.44
CA ASP A 70 -4.58 8.33 10.60
C ASP A 70 -5.03 6.85 10.76
N PRO A 71 -4.57 6.13 11.81
CA PRO A 71 -4.95 4.75 12.04
C PRO A 71 -6.44 4.57 12.37
N ALA A 72 -7.16 5.64 12.73
CA ALA A 72 -8.60 5.63 12.93
C ALA A 72 -9.38 5.72 11.60
N GLN A 73 -8.72 5.97 10.48
CA GLN A 73 -9.34 6.17 9.17
C GLN A 73 -8.83 5.18 8.10
N PRO A 74 -9.09 3.87 8.26
CA PRO A 74 -8.93 2.94 7.16
C PRO A 74 -10.00 3.23 6.08
N ILE A 75 -9.55 3.35 4.83
CA ILE A 75 -10.41 3.76 3.70
C ILE A 75 -10.51 2.70 2.61
N GLY A 76 -9.73 1.63 2.70
CA GLY A 76 -9.79 0.58 1.71
C GLY A 76 -8.89 -0.60 2.00
N VAL A 77 -8.61 -1.36 0.94
CA VAL A 77 -7.75 -2.53 1.01
C VAL A 77 -6.76 -2.51 -0.14
N TRP A 78 -5.47 -2.72 0.18
CA TRP A 78 -4.48 -3.07 -0.81
C TRP A 78 -4.64 -4.55 -1.17
N GLU A 79 -4.80 -4.81 -2.46
CA GLU A 79 -4.92 -6.15 -3.04
C GLU A 79 -3.56 -6.69 -3.42
N ASP A 80 -2.72 -5.82 -3.98
CA ASP A 80 -1.35 -6.10 -4.35
C ASP A 80 -0.42 -5.03 -3.77
N VAL A 81 0.64 -5.48 -3.12
CA VAL A 81 1.72 -4.65 -2.58
C VAL A 81 3.00 -5.40 -2.86
N ARG A 82 3.79 -4.87 -3.78
CA ARG A 82 4.99 -5.54 -4.24
C ARG A 82 6.11 -4.55 -4.46
N GLU A 83 7.31 -5.08 -4.33
CA GLU A 83 8.52 -4.38 -4.75
C GLU A 83 8.85 -4.77 -6.19
N ASP A 84 9.23 -3.80 -7.01
CA ASP A 84 9.76 -4.00 -8.36
C ASP A 84 11.07 -3.23 -8.59
N ALA A 85 11.53 -3.09 -9.83
CA ALA A 85 12.78 -2.38 -10.13
C ALA A 85 12.73 -0.86 -9.85
N HIS A 86 11.53 -0.26 -9.81
CA HIS A 86 11.34 1.18 -9.60
C HIS A 86 11.13 1.50 -8.12
N GLY A 87 10.35 0.69 -7.40
CA GLY A 87 9.95 1.03 -6.04
C GLY A 87 8.91 0.08 -5.43
N LEU A 88 8.12 0.62 -4.50
CA LEU A 88 6.99 -0.06 -3.90
C LEU A 88 5.71 0.27 -4.69
N HIS A 89 5.29 -0.69 -5.52
CA HIS A 89 4.02 -0.62 -6.24
C HIS A 89 2.88 -1.10 -5.35
N VAL A 90 1.75 -0.40 -5.41
CA VAL A 90 0.51 -0.78 -4.72
C VAL A 90 -0.68 -0.72 -5.68
N ARG A 91 -1.59 -1.69 -5.55
CA ARG A 91 -2.91 -1.70 -6.21
C ARG A 91 -3.96 -2.16 -5.22
N GLY A 92 -5.11 -1.50 -5.22
CA GLY A 92 -6.20 -1.82 -4.31
C GLY A 92 -7.48 -1.08 -4.65
N ARG A 93 -8.41 -1.09 -3.70
CA ARG A 93 -9.70 -0.42 -3.86
C ARG A 93 -10.13 0.32 -2.60
N LEU A 94 -10.77 1.46 -2.82
CA LEU A 94 -11.49 2.20 -1.78
C LEU A 94 -12.81 1.48 -1.47
N LEU A 95 -13.16 1.38 -0.19
CA LEU A 95 -14.40 0.71 0.24
C LEU A 95 -15.56 1.70 0.23
N ASP A 96 -16.48 1.54 -0.71
CA ASP A 96 -17.64 2.40 -0.93
C ASP A 96 -18.54 2.57 0.31
N ASP A 97 -18.64 1.56 1.17
CA ASP A 97 -19.39 1.62 2.42
C ASP A 97 -18.76 2.58 3.47
N VAL A 98 -17.48 2.92 3.33
CA VAL A 98 -16.76 3.83 4.24
C VAL A 98 -16.91 5.28 3.77
N ALA A 99 -17.51 6.13 4.61
CA ALA A 99 -17.75 7.55 4.27
C ALA A 99 -16.48 8.29 3.83
N ARG A 100 -15.39 8.14 4.60
CA ARG A 100 -14.10 8.76 4.28
C ARG A 100 -13.52 8.26 2.95
N ALA A 101 -13.77 7.01 2.57
CA ALA A 101 -13.32 6.46 1.30
C ALA A 101 -14.07 7.06 0.10
N ARG A 102 -15.38 7.32 0.24
CA ARG A 102 -16.16 8.03 -0.79
C ARG A 102 -15.68 9.48 -0.96
N GLU A 103 -15.36 10.16 0.13
CA GLU A 103 -14.77 11.51 0.09
C GLU A 103 -13.40 11.48 -0.58
N ALA A 104 -12.54 10.49 -0.25
CA ALA A 104 -11.25 10.31 -0.90
C ALA A 104 -11.40 10.08 -2.42
N ALA A 105 -12.33 9.21 -2.84
CA ALA A 105 -12.60 8.97 -4.25
C ALA A 105 -13.02 10.24 -5.00
N ALA A 106 -13.89 11.06 -4.39
CA ALA A 106 -14.31 12.33 -4.97
C ALA A 106 -13.14 13.33 -5.10
N LEU A 107 -12.26 13.40 -4.10
CA LEU A 107 -11.08 14.26 -4.11
C LEU A 107 -10.05 13.80 -5.15
N ILE A 108 -9.85 12.50 -5.31
CA ILE A 108 -9.00 11.92 -6.37
C ILE A 108 -9.57 12.25 -7.75
N ALA A 109 -10.86 12.01 -7.97
CA ALA A 109 -11.52 12.30 -9.24
C ALA A 109 -11.45 13.79 -9.62
N ALA A 110 -11.47 14.68 -8.63
CA ALA A 110 -11.28 16.11 -8.82
C ALA A 110 -9.82 16.55 -9.00
N GLY A 111 -8.84 15.64 -8.90
CA GLY A 111 -7.42 15.95 -8.95
C GLY A 111 -6.89 16.72 -7.73
N ALA A 112 -7.65 16.75 -6.63
CA ALA A 112 -7.26 17.45 -5.42
C ALA A 112 -6.25 16.65 -4.60
N ILE A 113 -6.28 15.31 -4.70
CA ILE A 113 -5.38 14.40 -3.99
C ILE A 113 -5.00 13.24 -4.91
N ASP A 114 -3.71 13.03 -5.06
CA ASP A 114 -3.11 11.92 -5.80
C ASP A 114 -1.88 11.33 -5.08
N GLY A 115 -1.52 11.85 -3.91
CA GLY A 115 -0.30 11.48 -3.20
C GLY A 115 -0.41 10.16 -2.45
N LEU A 116 0.68 9.39 -2.47
CA LEU A 116 0.87 8.20 -1.66
C LEU A 116 2.04 8.38 -0.70
N SER A 117 1.94 7.82 0.49
CA SER A 117 3.05 7.81 1.45
C SER A 117 3.08 6.52 2.23
N ILE A 118 4.27 6.00 2.47
CA ILE A 118 4.50 4.83 3.31
C ILE A 118 4.58 5.21 4.79
N GLY A 119 4.05 4.34 5.63
CA GLY A 119 4.21 4.36 7.08
C GLY A 119 4.92 3.10 7.51
N TYR A 120 6.10 3.29 8.10
CA TYR A 120 7.02 2.19 8.37
C TYR A 120 7.81 2.43 9.66
N ARG A 121 8.39 1.35 10.17
CA ARG A 121 9.45 1.39 11.19
C ARG A 121 10.77 1.01 10.55
N THR A 122 11.84 1.76 10.81
CA THR A 122 13.16 1.36 10.31
C THR A 122 13.66 0.11 11.03
N VAL A 123 14.19 -0.86 10.28
CA VAL A 123 14.86 -2.05 10.81
C VAL A 123 16.38 -1.96 10.64
N ARG A 124 16.85 -1.63 9.43
CA ARG A 124 18.27 -1.35 9.13
C ARG A 124 18.42 -0.18 8.19
N ALA A 125 19.38 0.68 8.50
CA ALA A 125 19.78 1.80 7.66
C ALA A 125 21.29 1.97 7.70
N THR A 126 21.85 2.48 6.60
CA THR A 126 23.24 2.92 6.51
C THR A 126 23.28 4.44 6.41
N LYS A 127 24.41 5.03 6.77
CA LYS A 127 24.69 6.44 6.56
C LYS A 127 25.97 6.58 5.76
N ASP A 128 25.95 7.42 4.73
CA ASP A 128 27.17 7.77 4.00
C ASP A 128 27.96 8.88 4.74
N ALA A 129 29.15 9.19 4.23
CA ALA A 129 30.02 10.24 4.78
C ALA A 129 29.39 11.65 4.72
N GLY A 130 28.40 11.85 3.84
CA GLY A 130 27.60 13.08 3.74
C GLY A 130 26.40 13.10 4.68
N GLY A 131 26.24 12.10 5.54
CA GLY A 131 25.12 11.99 6.48
C GLY A 131 23.80 11.55 5.83
N ARG A 132 23.80 11.13 4.56
CA ARG A 132 22.59 10.67 3.87
C ARG A 132 22.23 9.29 4.39
N ARG A 133 20.97 9.11 4.75
CA ARG A 133 20.47 7.88 5.37
C ARG A 133 19.80 7.01 4.30
N SER A 134 20.32 5.81 4.13
CA SER A 134 19.80 4.81 3.18
C SER A 134 19.13 3.66 3.94
N LEU A 135 17.84 3.46 3.72
CA LEU A 135 17.04 2.42 4.33
C LEU A 135 17.21 1.11 3.55
N THR A 136 17.83 0.11 4.18
CA THR A 136 18.10 -1.20 3.57
C THR A 136 17.18 -2.30 4.07
N GLU A 137 16.54 -2.09 5.22
CA GLU A 137 15.39 -2.89 5.66
C GLU A 137 14.45 -2.02 6.48
N LEU A 138 13.16 -2.13 6.20
CA LEU A 138 12.11 -1.51 6.99
C LEU A 138 11.00 -2.52 7.31
N ASP A 139 10.12 -2.14 8.22
CA ASP A 139 8.91 -2.86 8.56
C ASP A 139 7.72 -2.01 8.12
N LEU A 140 7.11 -2.39 7.00
CA LEU A 140 6.00 -1.65 6.37
C LEU A 140 4.69 -1.96 7.07
N TRP A 141 3.96 -0.92 7.49
CA TRP A 141 2.70 -1.07 8.21
C TRP A 141 1.52 -0.62 7.36
N GLU A 142 1.67 0.51 6.70
CA GLU A 142 0.59 1.16 5.97
C GLU A 142 1.11 1.91 4.75
N VAL A 143 0.19 2.18 3.83
CA VAL A 143 0.34 3.12 2.73
C VAL A 143 -0.91 3.98 2.72
N SER A 144 -0.72 5.29 2.87
CA SER A 144 -1.78 6.29 2.98
C SER A 144 -2.00 7.05 1.69
N LEU A 145 -3.25 7.42 1.43
CA LEU A 145 -3.56 8.57 0.59
C LEU A 145 -3.27 9.86 1.36
N VAL A 146 -2.47 10.74 0.77
CA VAL A 146 -2.02 11.97 1.40
C VAL A 146 -2.10 13.17 0.47
N THR A 147 -2.31 14.36 1.04
CA THR A 147 -2.27 15.61 0.25
C THR A 147 -0.84 15.94 -0.18
N PHE A 148 0.12 15.77 0.74
CA PHE A 148 1.52 16.11 0.51
C PHE A 148 2.42 14.93 0.89
N PRO A 149 2.84 14.11 -0.08
CA PRO A 149 3.74 13.00 0.20
C PRO A 149 5.14 13.51 0.52
N MET A 150 5.86 12.77 1.38
CA MET A 150 7.28 13.06 1.66
C MET A 150 8.13 12.93 0.39
N LEU A 151 7.75 12.03 -0.51
CA LEU A 151 8.32 11.90 -1.85
C LEU A 151 7.32 12.46 -2.88
N PRO A 152 7.58 13.62 -3.51
CA PRO A 152 6.65 14.23 -4.46
C PRO A 152 6.22 13.36 -5.64
N GLU A 153 7.04 12.38 -6.02
CA GLU A 153 6.80 11.45 -7.12
C GLU A 153 5.98 10.22 -6.69
N ALA A 154 5.75 10.02 -5.39
CA ALA A 154 4.90 8.95 -4.90
C ALA A 154 3.42 9.31 -5.11
N ARG A 155 2.87 8.86 -6.24
CA ARG A 155 1.54 9.26 -6.73
C ARG A 155 0.72 8.04 -7.15
N LEU A 156 -0.59 8.22 -7.13
CA LEU A 156 -1.52 7.41 -7.91
C LEU A 156 -1.22 7.62 -9.40
N ASN A 157 -1.27 6.54 -10.17
CA ASN A 157 -1.25 6.64 -11.61
C ASN A 157 -2.59 7.22 -12.08
N GLY A 158 -2.57 8.04 -13.13
CA GLY A 158 -3.81 8.52 -13.72
C GLY A 158 -4.67 7.34 -14.20
N LYS A 159 -6.00 7.48 -14.21
CA LYS A 159 -6.92 6.41 -14.66
C LYS A 159 -6.52 5.82 -16.02
N ALA A 160 -6.05 6.67 -16.95
CA ALA A 160 -5.54 6.24 -18.25
C ALA A 160 -4.26 5.39 -18.16
N GLU A 161 -3.30 5.77 -17.32
CA GLU A 161 -2.06 5.01 -17.12
C GLU A 161 -2.32 3.67 -16.40
N ALA A 162 -3.28 3.63 -15.49
CA ALA A 162 -3.71 2.40 -14.82
C ALA A 162 -4.38 1.43 -15.80
N ASP A 163 -5.24 1.92 -16.68
CA ASP A 163 -5.90 1.12 -17.73
C ASP A 163 -4.86 0.57 -18.73
N GLU A 164 -3.88 1.38 -19.14
CA GLU A 164 -2.77 0.95 -20.01
C GLU A 164 -1.86 -0.09 -19.34
N ALA A 165 -1.52 0.09 -18.07
CA ALA A 165 -0.71 -0.87 -17.32
C ALA A 165 -1.43 -2.22 -17.14
N ALA A 166 -2.74 -2.19 -16.85
CA ALA A 166 -3.56 -3.40 -16.75
C ALA A 166 -3.62 -4.15 -18.08
N ALA A 167 -3.81 -3.42 -19.19
CA ALA A 167 -3.80 -4.01 -20.54
C ALA A 167 -2.44 -4.64 -20.90
N LEU A 168 -1.33 -3.98 -20.55
CA LEU A 168 0.02 -4.51 -20.75
C LEU A 168 0.27 -5.78 -19.92
N GLU A 169 -0.20 -5.82 -18.68
CA GLU A 169 -0.06 -7.00 -17.81
C GLU A 169 -0.87 -8.19 -18.32
N GLU A 170 -2.10 -7.95 -18.78
CA GLU A 170 -2.94 -8.96 -19.42
C GLU A 170 -2.28 -9.53 -20.68
N MET A 171 -1.72 -8.66 -21.53
CA MET A 171 -1.00 -9.06 -22.73
C MET A 171 0.27 -9.87 -22.39
N ALA A 172 1.04 -9.45 -21.38
CA ALA A 172 2.21 -10.19 -20.92
C ALA A 172 1.82 -11.56 -20.35
N ALA A 173 0.71 -11.67 -19.64
CA ALA A 173 0.18 -12.93 -19.15
C ALA A 173 -0.26 -13.85 -20.30
N ALA A 174 -0.90 -13.30 -21.34
CA ALA A 174 -1.27 -14.06 -22.53
C ALA A 174 -0.04 -14.62 -23.27
N LEU A 175 1.02 -13.82 -23.42
CA LEU A 175 2.27 -14.26 -24.04
C LEU A 175 2.96 -15.38 -23.26
N ARG A 176 2.99 -15.32 -21.92
CA ARG A 176 3.54 -16.39 -21.08
C ARG A 176 2.79 -17.71 -21.28
N ARG A 177 1.45 -17.68 -21.26
CA ARG A 177 0.60 -18.85 -21.50
C ARG A 177 0.85 -19.47 -22.88
N ALA A 178 0.98 -18.64 -23.92
CA ALA A 178 1.28 -19.12 -25.27
C ALA A 178 2.67 -19.79 -25.35
N GLY A 179 3.67 -19.24 -24.66
CA GLY A 179 5.00 -19.83 -24.56
C GLY A 179 5.01 -21.21 -23.88
N GLU A 180 4.22 -21.38 -22.82
CA GLU A 180 4.09 -22.67 -22.12
C GLU A 180 3.45 -23.76 -22.99
N VAL A 181 2.44 -23.41 -23.80
CA VAL A 181 1.81 -24.35 -24.75
C VAL A 181 2.80 -24.80 -25.82
N LEU A 182 3.62 -23.86 -26.33
CA LEU A 182 4.62 -24.16 -27.35
C LEU A 182 5.82 -24.96 -26.79
N ALA A 183 6.17 -24.79 -25.52
CA ALA A 183 7.26 -25.54 -24.87
C ALA A 183 6.84 -26.93 -24.38
N GLY A 184 5.54 -27.21 -24.27
CA GLY A 184 4.97 -28.52 -23.91
C GLY A 184 4.56 -29.40 -25.11
N SER A 185 4.87 -28.97 -26.33
CA SER A 185 4.62 -29.67 -27.60
C SER A 185 5.91 -30.29 -28.13
#